data_AF-A0A9P4TWF7-F1
#
_entry.id   AF-A0A9P4TWF7-F1
#
_cell.length_a   1.000
_cell.length_b   1.000
_cell.length_c   1.000
_cell.angle_alpha   90.00
_cell.angle_beta   90.00
_cell.angle_gamma   90.00
#
_symmetry.space_group_name_H-M   'P 1'
#
loop_
_entity.id
_entity.type
_entity.pdbx_description
1 polymer ?
#
loop_
_entity_poly.entity_id
_entity_poly.type
_entity_poly.pdbx_seq_one_letter_code
_entity_poly.pdbx_strand_id
1 'polypeptide(L)'
;MENDTSVFYTVPATINDPVLTLAACYAECGSETIPYDDIGPRLTTWLLPVIFLLANLQFAPIGKGRFLMVFHLLGDPVDFLFSLLSKVEAWNRCFARAEILYERVQHREKRENEDQVKNLAVIVCALEELMGPLSPSADPAELFTDIFLVPSQAHPNFDDLCWQCAGELVDVRVKEMRRTWLSISLYLFQVVAAFVPKVGGEPSSPPGGRIAFAMLLSSLLSSVLLSNIVGDAVNGRECLRILLRFQKTLQQNGPPQPSALKEDQPSRMRNATSLQDRLNDDDYWTSLAWSGSIYSYRPGKKLFKGGSHDNSPALLAFMSSLPVIIAGVVGMYLQSRSPPYGLTCRHFVIIAAFFCWLISPVLTWFITR
;
A
#
# COMPACT_ATOMS: atom_id res chain seq x y z
N MET A 1 29.38 -45.76 20.13
CA MET A 1 29.60 -44.74 19.09
C MET A 1 28.29 -44.61 18.35
N GLU A 2 27.34 -43.91 18.96
CA GLU A 2 26.10 -43.53 18.27
C GLU A 2 26.45 -42.46 17.24
N ASN A 3 25.84 -42.58 16.06
CA ASN A 3 26.02 -41.64 14.96
C ASN A 3 25.57 -40.24 15.43
N ASP A 4 26.54 -39.41 15.81
CA ASP A 4 26.42 -37.95 15.96
C ASP A 4 26.24 -37.28 14.59
N THR A 5 25.34 -37.82 13.78
CA THR A 5 24.94 -37.21 12.52
C THR A 5 24.10 -36.00 12.88
N SER A 6 24.74 -34.84 12.99
CA SER A 6 24.01 -33.61 12.79
C SER A 6 23.38 -33.70 11.39
N VAL A 7 22.08 -33.42 11.28
CA VAL A 7 21.33 -33.58 10.02
C VAL A 7 21.91 -32.69 8.90
N PHE A 8 22.72 -31.69 9.25
CA PHE A 8 23.16 -30.64 8.33
C PHE A 8 24.68 -30.40 8.26
N TYR A 9 25.49 -31.04 9.13
CA TYR A 9 26.95 -30.87 9.14
C TYR A 9 27.70 -32.16 9.35
N THR A 10 28.80 -32.28 8.63
CA THR A 10 29.81 -33.34 8.77
C THR A 10 31.05 -32.87 9.56
N VAL A 11 31.07 -31.61 10.01
CA VAL A 11 32.20 -31.01 10.72
C VAL A 11 31.96 -31.10 12.24
N PRO A 12 32.95 -31.54 13.03
CA PRO A 12 32.80 -31.63 14.49
C PRO A 12 32.62 -30.24 15.11
N ALA A 13 31.66 -30.14 16.03
CA ALA A 13 31.43 -28.92 16.82
C ALA A 13 32.69 -28.57 17.62
N THR A 14 33.05 -27.28 17.66
CA THR A 14 34.12 -26.78 18.54
C THR A 14 33.57 -25.71 19.48
N ILE A 15 34.31 -25.37 20.54
CA ILE A 15 33.93 -24.29 21.47
C ILE A 15 33.76 -22.95 20.72
N ASN A 16 34.58 -22.72 19.69
CA ASN A 16 34.54 -21.51 18.88
C ASN A 16 33.51 -21.57 17.74
N ASP A 17 33.02 -22.77 17.41
CA ASP A 17 32.05 -23.02 16.36
C ASP A 17 31.05 -24.11 16.82
N PRO A 18 30.12 -23.76 17.72
CA PRO A 18 29.19 -24.73 18.28
C PRO A 18 28.15 -25.13 17.22
N VAL A 19 28.21 -26.38 16.79
CA VAL A 19 27.19 -27.01 15.93
C VAL A 19 26.16 -27.68 16.82
N LEU A 20 24.88 -27.34 16.63
CA LEU A 20 23.79 -27.94 17.38
C LEU A 20 23.46 -29.34 16.81
N THR A 21 23.78 -30.40 17.56
CA THR A 21 23.35 -31.78 17.22
C THR A 21 21.97 -32.06 17.79
N LEU A 22 21.25 -33.03 17.21
CA LEU A 22 19.93 -33.44 17.71
C LEU A 22 20.02 -33.99 19.14
N ALA A 23 21.06 -34.77 19.44
CA ALA A 23 21.33 -35.29 20.77
C ALA A 23 21.57 -34.17 21.79
N ALA A 24 22.38 -33.15 21.44
CA ALA A 24 22.59 -31.98 22.29
C ALA A 24 21.29 -31.19 22.50
N CYS A 25 20.46 -31.07 21.47
CA CYS A 25 19.15 -30.41 21.59
C CYS A 25 18.21 -31.16 22.55
N TYR A 26 18.15 -32.50 22.50
CA TYR A 26 17.38 -33.29 23.46
C TYR A 26 17.96 -33.23 24.87
N ALA A 27 19.30 -33.17 25.00
CA ALA A 27 19.95 -33.06 26.30
C ALA A 27 19.68 -31.72 27.00
N GLU A 28 19.71 -30.62 26.24
CA GLU A 28 19.51 -29.26 26.79
C GLU A 28 18.03 -28.86 26.88
N CYS A 29 17.20 -29.22 25.89
CA CYS A 29 15.81 -28.78 25.82
C CYS A 29 14.79 -29.85 26.24
N GLY A 30 15.23 -31.10 26.44
CA GLY A 30 14.34 -32.23 26.65
C GLY A 30 13.60 -32.66 25.37
N SER A 31 12.76 -33.70 25.48
CA SER A 31 11.87 -34.14 24.39
C SER A 31 10.53 -33.43 24.35
N GLU A 32 10.25 -32.58 25.36
CA GLU A 32 8.98 -31.91 25.53
C GLU A 32 9.02 -30.50 24.91
N THR A 33 7.89 -30.07 24.34
CA THR A 33 7.71 -28.69 23.90
C THR A 33 7.41 -27.81 25.09
N ILE A 34 8.46 -27.24 25.70
CA ILE A 34 8.34 -26.30 26.82
C ILE A 34 8.31 -24.86 26.27
N PRO A 35 7.43 -23.98 26.76
CA PRO A 35 7.46 -22.57 26.40
C PRO A 35 8.78 -21.93 26.84
N TYR A 36 9.28 -21.00 26.04
CA TYR A 36 10.49 -20.26 26.35
C TYR A 36 10.30 -19.38 27.60
N ASP A 37 11.18 -19.51 28.60
CA ASP A 37 11.20 -18.64 29.78
C ASP A 37 11.39 -17.16 29.43
N ASP A 38 12.02 -16.87 28.28
CA ASP A 38 12.27 -15.54 27.76
C ASP A 38 11.23 -15.07 26.71
N ILE A 39 10.01 -15.63 26.73
CA ILE A 39 8.95 -15.26 25.78
C ILE A 39 8.62 -13.76 25.81
N GLY A 40 8.54 -13.15 27.00
CA GLY A 40 8.23 -11.72 27.16
C GLY A 40 9.22 -10.83 26.41
N PRO A 41 10.53 -10.90 26.75
CA PRO A 41 11.58 -10.18 26.02
C PRO A 41 11.59 -10.45 24.52
N ARG A 42 11.28 -11.68 24.06
CA ARG A 42 11.17 -11.97 22.63
C ARG A 42 10.03 -11.22 21.96
N LEU A 43 8.84 -11.23 22.56
CA LEU A 43 7.67 -10.51 22.02
C LEU A 43 7.90 -8.99 21.99
N THR A 44 8.52 -8.44 23.03
CA THR A 44 8.80 -6.99 23.08
C THR A 44 9.88 -6.57 22.09
N THR A 45 10.88 -7.42 21.84
CA THR A 45 12.02 -7.08 20.98
C THR A 45 11.66 -7.00 19.50
N TRP A 46 10.79 -7.87 18.98
CA TRP A 46 10.48 -7.87 17.54
C TRP A 46 9.00 -7.77 17.21
N LEU A 47 8.11 -8.37 18.01
CA LEU A 47 6.68 -8.40 17.68
C LEU A 47 6.00 -7.05 17.95
N LEU A 48 6.27 -6.42 19.10
CA LEU A 48 5.68 -5.10 19.42
C LEU A 48 6.03 -4.05 18.36
N PRO A 49 7.30 -3.85 17.93
CA PRO A 49 7.63 -2.94 16.84
C PRO A 49 6.86 -3.22 15.55
N VAL A 50 6.71 -4.50 15.19
CA VAL A 50 5.93 -4.91 14.01
C VAL A 50 4.46 -4.54 14.18
N ILE A 51 3.86 -4.78 15.35
CA ILE A 51 2.48 -4.38 15.64
C ILE A 51 2.32 -2.86 15.54
N PHE A 52 3.28 -2.08 16.06
CA PHE A 52 3.26 -0.62 15.93
C PHE A 52 3.34 -0.17 14.47
N LEU A 53 4.18 -0.80 13.65
CA LEU A 53 4.24 -0.53 12.21
C LEU A 53 2.91 -0.85 11.53
N LEU A 54 2.32 -2.02 11.81
CA LEU A 54 1.02 -2.42 11.25
C LEU A 54 -0.11 -1.48 11.69
N ALA A 55 -0.10 -1.00 12.93
CA ALA A 55 -1.07 -0.02 13.43
C ALA A 55 -0.95 1.36 12.74
N ASN A 56 0.19 1.63 12.08
CA ASN A 56 0.42 2.84 11.31
C ASN A 56 0.12 2.70 9.82
N LEU A 57 -0.23 1.50 9.35
CA LEU A 57 -0.70 1.33 8.00
C LEU A 57 -2.03 2.07 7.83
N GLN A 58 -2.18 2.77 6.70
CA GLN A 58 -3.48 3.33 6.34
C GLN A 58 -4.35 2.18 5.85
N PHE A 59 -5.52 2.03 6.47
CA PHE A 59 -6.52 1.06 6.06
C PHE A 59 -7.76 1.81 5.62
N ALA A 60 -8.36 1.36 4.52
CA ALA A 60 -9.65 1.87 4.10
C ALA A 60 -10.69 1.71 5.23
N PRO A 61 -11.60 2.69 5.41
CA PRO A 61 -12.59 2.72 6.50
C PRO A 61 -13.75 1.73 6.26
N ILE A 62 -13.43 0.45 6.06
CA ILE A 62 -14.36 -0.57 5.59
C ILE A 62 -14.56 -1.61 6.68
N GLY A 63 -15.30 -1.18 7.71
CA GLY A 63 -15.74 -2.02 8.82
C GLY A 63 -14.62 -2.92 9.38
N LYS A 64 -14.97 -4.17 9.68
CA LYS A 64 -14.00 -5.19 10.11
C LYS A 64 -13.20 -5.80 8.95
N GLY A 65 -13.61 -5.57 7.70
CA GLY A 65 -12.93 -6.07 6.50
C GLY A 65 -11.49 -5.58 6.37
N ARG A 66 -11.16 -4.42 6.96
CA ARG A 66 -9.80 -3.89 7.04
C ARG A 66 -8.76 -4.85 7.63
N PHE A 67 -9.16 -5.78 8.51
CA PHE A 67 -8.24 -6.77 9.08
C PHE A 67 -7.77 -7.79 8.03
N LEU A 68 -8.56 -8.04 6.97
CA LEU A 68 -8.14 -8.86 5.84
C LEU A 68 -7.00 -8.21 5.06
N MET A 69 -6.82 -6.89 5.15
CA MET A 69 -5.67 -6.20 4.56
C MET A 69 -4.38 -6.39 5.34
N VAL A 70 -4.46 -6.63 6.66
CA VAL A 70 -3.29 -7.07 7.43
C VAL A 70 -2.85 -8.46 6.96
N PHE A 71 -3.80 -9.37 6.73
CA PHE A 71 -3.50 -10.70 6.19
C PHE A 71 -2.95 -10.63 4.76
N HIS A 72 -3.47 -9.74 3.91
CA HIS A 72 -2.91 -9.51 2.57
C HIS A 72 -1.47 -8.99 2.66
N LEU A 73 -1.19 -7.98 3.49
CA LEU A 73 0.15 -7.43 3.66
C LEU A 73 1.14 -8.49 4.19
N LEU A 74 0.73 -9.31 5.15
CA LEU A 74 1.59 -10.33 5.75
C LEU A 74 1.73 -11.59 4.88
N GLY A 75 0.72 -11.92 4.07
CA GLY A 75 0.71 -13.09 3.18
C GLY A 75 1.31 -12.82 1.81
N ASP A 76 1.11 -11.62 1.28
CA ASP A 76 1.58 -11.17 -0.03
C ASP A 76 2.04 -9.70 0.01
N PRO A 77 3.18 -9.42 0.67
CA PRO A 77 3.72 -8.06 0.75
C PRO A 77 4.11 -7.49 -0.61
N VAL A 78 4.44 -8.34 -1.59
CA VAL A 78 4.83 -7.91 -2.93
C VAL A 78 3.63 -7.42 -3.72
N ASP A 79 2.50 -8.14 -3.72
CA ASP A 79 1.27 -7.67 -4.37
C ASP A 79 0.68 -6.45 -3.67
N PHE A 80 0.78 -6.38 -2.35
CA PHE A 80 0.41 -5.21 -1.57
C PHE A 80 1.18 -3.96 -2.02
N LEU A 81 2.52 -4.04 -2.06
CA LEU A 81 3.37 -2.94 -2.55
C LEU A 81 3.11 -2.62 -4.02
N PHE A 82 2.89 -3.64 -4.85
CA PHE A 82 2.55 -3.48 -6.25
C PHE A 82 1.23 -2.74 -6.43
N SER A 83 0.23 -3.01 -5.59
CA SER A 83 -1.06 -2.30 -5.58
C SER A 83 -0.87 -0.82 -5.22
N LEU A 84 -0.05 -0.51 -4.21
CA LEU A 84 0.28 0.87 -3.85
C LEU A 84 1.00 1.62 -4.98
N LEU A 85 2.01 1.00 -5.59
CA LEU A 85 2.75 1.58 -6.71
C LEU A 85 1.84 1.79 -7.94
N SER A 86 0.95 0.83 -8.21
CA SER A 86 -0.05 0.95 -9.28
C SER A 86 -1.00 2.12 -9.06
N LYS A 87 -1.27 2.49 -7.79
CA LYS A 87 -2.06 3.67 -7.47
C LYS A 87 -1.30 4.98 -7.72
N VAL A 88 -0.03 5.04 -7.34
CA VAL A 88 0.84 6.19 -7.68
C VAL A 88 0.89 6.38 -9.20
N GLU A 89 0.98 5.28 -9.95
CA GLU A 89 0.93 5.30 -11.40
C GLU A 89 -0.42 5.80 -11.95
N ALA A 90 -1.54 5.37 -11.34
CA ALA A 90 -2.87 5.88 -11.69
C ALA A 90 -2.99 7.40 -11.48
N TRP A 91 -2.39 7.94 -10.42
CA TRP A 91 -2.37 9.39 -10.18
C TRP A 91 -1.50 10.15 -11.19
N ASN A 92 -0.33 9.60 -11.56
CA ASN A 92 0.49 10.17 -12.62
C ASN A 92 -0.29 10.27 -13.95
N ARG A 93 -1.11 9.25 -14.24
CA ARG A 93 -2.02 9.29 -15.41
C ARG A 93 -3.10 10.33 -15.26
N CYS A 94 -3.72 10.44 -14.10
CA CYS A 94 -4.73 11.48 -13.84
C CYS A 94 -4.12 12.88 -14.02
N PHE A 95 -2.86 13.08 -13.62
CA PHE A 95 -2.13 14.32 -13.86
C PHE A 95 -1.90 14.58 -15.36
N ALA A 96 -1.37 13.60 -16.10
CA ALA A 96 -1.18 13.73 -17.55
C ALA A 96 -2.51 13.98 -18.30
N ARG A 97 -3.61 13.38 -17.84
CA ARG A 97 -4.94 13.62 -18.39
C ARG A 97 -5.48 15.01 -18.03
N ALA A 98 -5.24 15.46 -16.80
CA ALA A 98 -5.60 16.81 -16.39
C ALA A 98 -4.89 17.87 -17.23
N GLU A 99 -3.64 17.65 -17.65
CA GLU A 99 -2.95 18.54 -18.59
C GLU A 99 -3.73 18.67 -19.91
N ILE A 100 -4.08 17.53 -20.54
CA ILE A 100 -4.84 17.51 -21.79
C ILE A 100 -6.22 18.17 -21.62
N LEU A 101 -6.89 17.92 -20.50
CA LEU A 101 -8.20 18.52 -20.18
C LEU A 101 -8.09 20.02 -19.99
N TYR A 102 -7.08 20.50 -19.26
CA TYR A 102 -6.86 21.91 -19.00
C TYR A 102 -6.62 22.70 -20.31
N GLU A 103 -5.79 22.15 -21.21
CA GLU A 103 -5.57 22.72 -22.55
C GLU A 103 -6.87 22.84 -23.36
N ARG A 104 -7.78 21.84 -23.25
CA ARG A 104 -9.09 21.85 -23.92
C ARG A 104 -10.09 22.83 -23.33
N VAL A 105 -10.02 23.11 -22.02
CA VAL A 105 -10.98 23.98 -21.34
C VAL A 105 -10.57 25.45 -21.47
N GLN A 106 -9.28 25.77 -21.33
CA GLN A 106 -8.81 27.16 -21.23
C GLN A 106 -8.04 27.65 -22.47
N HIS A 107 -7.66 26.79 -23.42
CA HIS A 107 -6.81 27.15 -24.57
C HIS A 107 -5.50 27.88 -24.16
N ARG A 108 -4.93 27.56 -22.98
CA ARG A 108 -3.72 28.19 -22.43
C ARG A 108 -2.54 27.22 -22.38
N GLU A 109 -1.31 27.76 -22.48
CA GLU A 109 -0.09 26.96 -22.43
C GLU A 109 0.26 26.44 -21.02
N LYS A 110 0.87 25.25 -20.99
CA LYS A 110 1.19 24.42 -19.81
C LYS A 110 2.07 25.10 -18.74
N ARG A 111 3.03 25.93 -19.13
CA ARG A 111 4.09 26.42 -18.21
C ARG A 111 3.64 27.48 -17.21
N GLU A 112 2.56 28.18 -17.50
CA GLU A 112 2.09 29.27 -16.63
C GLU A 112 1.11 28.80 -15.54
N ASN A 113 0.55 27.58 -15.65
CA ASN A 113 -0.60 27.16 -14.85
C ASN A 113 -0.45 25.77 -14.21
N GLU A 114 0.78 25.35 -13.84
CA GLU A 114 1.04 24.02 -13.26
C GLU A 114 0.17 23.72 -12.02
N ASP A 115 -0.06 24.72 -11.16
CA ASP A 115 -0.90 24.55 -9.98
C ASP A 115 -2.37 24.29 -10.32
N GLN A 116 -2.88 24.86 -11.42
CA GLN A 116 -4.25 24.60 -11.86
C GLN A 116 -4.40 23.20 -12.44
N VAL A 117 -3.39 22.73 -13.18
CA VAL A 117 -3.32 21.34 -13.63
C VAL A 117 -3.32 20.39 -12.43
N LYS A 118 -2.57 20.70 -11.36
CA LYS A 118 -2.57 19.90 -10.12
C LYS A 118 -3.94 19.87 -9.47
N ASN A 119 -4.63 21.00 -9.35
CA ASN A 119 -5.98 21.06 -8.78
C ASN A 119 -6.96 20.19 -9.57
N LEU A 120 -6.92 20.30 -10.90
CA LEU A 120 -7.73 19.47 -11.79
C LEU A 120 -7.39 17.98 -11.67
N ALA A 121 -6.09 17.65 -11.59
CA ALA A 121 -5.62 16.28 -11.39
C ALA A 121 -6.14 15.67 -10.09
N VAL A 122 -6.20 16.43 -9.00
CA VAL A 122 -6.79 15.97 -7.72
C VAL A 122 -8.27 15.59 -7.90
N ILE A 123 -9.04 16.39 -8.64
CA ILE A 123 -10.46 16.11 -8.90
C ILE A 123 -10.61 14.85 -9.76
N VAL A 124 -9.80 14.71 -10.82
CA VAL A 124 -9.80 13.51 -11.68
C VAL A 124 -9.39 12.27 -10.89
N CYS A 125 -8.37 12.37 -10.01
CA CYS A 125 -7.98 11.29 -9.10
C CYS A 125 -9.13 10.89 -8.18
N ALA A 126 -9.86 11.84 -7.60
CA ALA A 126 -10.99 11.53 -6.72
C ALA A 126 -12.12 10.82 -7.47
N LEU A 127 -12.37 11.19 -8.74
CA LEU A 127 -13.32 10.47 -9.59
C LEU A 127 -12.83 9.06 -9.93
N GLU A 128 -11.54 8.87 -10.23
CA GLU A 128 -10.96 7.54 -10.47
C GLU A 128 -11.09 6.64 -9.24
N GLU A 129 -10.80 7.15 -8.05
CA GLU A 129 -10.85 6.37 -6.81
C GLU A 129 -12.28 5.94 -6.44
N LEU A 130 -13.26 6.79 -6.75
CA LEU A 130 -14.67 6.51 -6.49
C LEU A 130 -15.31 5.67 -7.60
N MET A 131 -14.98 5.91 -8.88
CA MET A 131 -15.72 5.31 -10.01
C MET A 131 -14.95 4.26 -10.80
N GLY A 132 -13.62 4.30 -10.77
CA GLY A 132 -12.74 3.40 -11.52
C GLY A 132 -12.98 1.91 -11.30
N PRO A 133 -13.29 1.44 -10.07
CA PRO A 133 -13.58 0.02 -9.81
C PRO A 133 -14.79 -0.54 -10.57
N LEU A 134 -15.79 0.29 -10.87
CA LEU A 134 -17.06 -0.15 -11.47
C LEU A 134 -17.14 0.03 -12.97
N SER A 135 -16.25 0.85 -13.53
CA SER A 135 -16.14 1.00 -14.98
C SER A 135 -14.66 0.88 -15.39
N PRO A 136 -14.09 -0.34 -15.37
CA PRO A 136 -12.68 -0.57 -15.69
C PRO A 136 -12.28 -0.18 -17.13
N SER A 137 -13.25 0.16 -17.96
CA SER A 137 -13.06 0.62 -19.34
C SER A 137 -13.27 2.12 -19.55
N ALA A 138 -13.86 2.84 -18.59
CA ALA A 138 -14.12 4.27 -18.76
C ALA A 138 -12.88 5.09 -18.36
N ASP A 139 -12.41 5.96 -19.25
CA ASP A 139 -11.36 6.91 -18.92
C ASP A 139 -11.90 7.91 -17.87
N PRO A 140 -11.26 8.06 -16.69
CA PRO A 140 -11.66 9.06 -15.71
C PRO A 140 -11.71 10.48 -16.28
N ALA A 141 -10.91 10.76 -17.32
CA ALA A 141 -10.94 12.02 -18.04
C ALA A 141 -12.18 12.18 -18.92
N GLU A 142 -12.68 11.10 -19.53
CA GLU A 142 -13.95 11.10 -20.27
C GLU A 142 -15.11 11.29 -19.30
N LEU A 143 -15.08 10.61 -18.15
CA LEU A 143 -16.06 10.80 -17.10
C LEU A 143 -16.04 12.24 -16.56
N PHE A 144 -14.85 12.81 -16.33
CA PHE A 144 -14.72 14.22 -15.99
C PHE A 144 -15.31 15.10 -17.09
N THR A 145 -15.04 14.74 -18.35
CA THR A 145 -15.52 15.50 -19.51
C THR A 145 -17.05 15.50 -19.58
N ASP A 146 -17.66 14.32 -19.42
CA ASP A 146 -19.10 14.13 -19.49
C ASP A 146 -19.85 14.83 -18.34
N ILE A 147 -19.24 14.87 -17.16
CA ILE A 147 -19.88 15.41 -15.95
C ILE A 147 -19.59 16.91 -15.78
N PHE A 148 -18.39 17.37 -16.15
CA PHE A 148 -17.87 18.69 -15.78
C PHE A 148 -17.41 19.57 -16.96
N LEU A 149 -17.11 19.05 -18.16
CA LEU A 149 -16.52 19.86 -19.25
C LEU A 149 -17.44 20.98 -19.73
N VAL A 150 -18.71 20.65 -19.95
CA VAL A 150 -19.67 21.60 -20.53
C VAL A 150 -20.01 22.75 -19.58
N PRO A 151 -20.21 22.51 -18.27
CA PRO A 151 -20.26 23.59 -17.29
C PRO A 151 -18.95 24.38 -17.16
N SER A 152 -17.79 23.71 -17.30
CA SER A 152 -16.47 24.32 -17.06
C SER A 152 -16.01 25.32 -18.12
N GLN A 153 -16.28 25.07 -19.40
CA GLN A 153 -15.82 25.92 -20.51
C GLN A 153 -16.46 27.31 -20.52
N ALA A 154 -17.53 27.51 -19.74
CA ALA A 154 -18.33 28.72 -19.77
C ALA A 154 -18.33 29.47 -18.42
N HIS A 155 -17.67 28.94 -17.39
CA HIS A 155 -17.69 29.51 -16.05
C HIS A 155 -16.46 30.43 -15.82
N PRO A 156 -16.65 31.73 -15.55
CA PRO A 156 -15.55 32.70 -15.45
C PRO A 156 -14.59 32.42 -14.28
N ASN A 157 -15.07 31.77 -13.22
CA ASN A 157 -14.28 31.43 -12.02
C ASN A 157 -13.98 29.92 -11.92
N PHE A 158 -13.84 29.23 -13.06
CA PHE A 158 -13.60 27.78 -13.06
C PHE A 158 -12.35 27.40 -12.24
N ASP A 159 -11.25 28.12 -12.43
CA ASP A 159 -9.98 27.87 -11.74
C ASP A 159 -10.12 28.00 -10.21
N ASP A 160 -10.83 29.03 -9.73
CA ASP A 160 -11.09 29.21 -8.30
C ASP A 160 -11.94 28.07 -7.72
N LEU A 161 -12.95 27.60 -8.46
CA LEU A 161 -13.78 26.48 -8.04
C LEU A 161 -12.99 25.16 -8.03
N CYS A 162 -12.10 24.97 -9.00
CA CYS A 162 -11.18 23.83 -9.01
C CYS A 162 -10.23 23.87 -7.83
N TRP A 163 -9.66 25.03 -7.52
CA TRP A 163 -8.79 25.21 -6.35
C TRP A 163 -9.52 24.92 -5.04
N GLN A 164 -10.74 25.44 -4.86
CA GLN A 164 -11.56 25.16 -3.67
C GLN A 164 -11.90 23.68 -3.54
N CYS A 165 -12.37 23.05 -4.63
CA CYS A 165 -12.73 21.64 -4.63
C CYS A 165 -11.50 20.75 -4.37
N ALA A 166 -10.37 21.03 -5.03
CA ALA A 166 -9.13 20.30 -4.80
C ALA A 166 -8.61 20.46 -3.38
N GLY A 167 -8.69 21.67 -2.81
CA GLY A 167 -8.35 21.95 -1.42
C GLY A 167 -9.19 21.11 -0.45
N GLU A 168 -10.52 21.14 -0.59
CA GLU A 168 -11.43 20.32 0.22
C GLU A 168 -11.13 18.82 0.08
N LEU A 169 -10.85 18.33 -1.14
CA LEU A 169 -10.51 16.93 -1.39
C LEU A 169 -9.17 16.52 -0.76
N VAL A 170 -8.17 17.41 -0.78
CA VAL A 170 -6.86 17.17 -0.14
C VAL A 170 -7.00 17.18 1.38
N ASP A 171 -7.82 18.08 1.94
CA ASP A 171 -8.03 18.19 3.38
C ASP A 171 -8.77 16.98 3.97
N VAL A 172 -9.62 16.30 3.18
CA VAL A 172 -10.25 15.05 3.58
C VAL A 172 -9.26 13.86 3.61
N ARG A 173 -8.06 14.01 3.05
CA ARG A 173 -7.04 12.96 3.08
C ARG A 173 -6.21 13.03 4.36
N VAL A 174 -6.07 11.89 5.03
CA VAL A 174 -5.22 11.76 6.22
C VAL A 174 -3.80 11.38 5.83
N LYS A 175 -2.84 12.16 6.36
CA LYS A 175 -1.39 11.90 6.25
C LYS A 175 -0.79 11.76 7.65
N GLU A 176 -0.60 10.54 8.12
CA GLU A 176 0.00 10.26 9.43
C GLU A 176 1.53 10.10 9.34
N MET A 177 2.18 10.96 8.56
CA MET A 177 3.60 10.83 8.25
C MET A 177 4.48 10.95 9.51
N ARG A 178 4.11 11.84 10.45
CA ARG A 178 4.84 12.01 11.72
C ARG A 178 4.76 10.76 12.59
N ARG A 179 3.56 10.17 12.74
CA ARG A 179 3.32 8.94 13.50
C ARG A 179 4.04 7.74 12.87
N THR A 180 4.08 7.71 11.54
CA THR A 180 4.83 6.73 10.75
C THR A 180 6.34 6.84 10.99
N TRP A 181 6.92 8.04 10.89
CA TRP A 181 8.35 8.25 11.17
C TRP A 181 8.73 7.90 12.61
N LEU A 182 7.87 8.20 13.58
CA LEU A 182 8.08 7.79 14.96
C LEU A 182 8.13 6.27 15.08
N SER A 183 7.20 5.56 14.44
CA SER A 183 7.12 4.10 14.49
C SER A 183 8.30 3.43 13.77
N ILE A 184 8.73 3.98 12.63
CA ILE A 184 9.94 3.55 11.92
C ILE A 184 11.19 3.77 12.80
N SER A 185 11.30 4.94 13.43
CA SER A 185 12.42 5.25 14.33
C SER A 185 12.48 4.31 15.53
N LEU A 186 11.32 4.00 16.13
CA LEU A 186 11.21 3.03 17.22
C LEU A 186 11.61 1.62 16.77
N TYR A 187 11.18 1.18 15.58
CA TYR A 187 11.61 -0.09 15.00
C TYR A 187 13.13 -0.14 14.81
N LEU A 188 13.72 0.88 14.18
CA LEU A 188 15.18 0.95 13.95
C LEU A 188 15.96 0.98 15.27
N PHE A 189 15.50 1.76 16.24
CA PHE A 189 16.08 1.80 17.57
C PHE A 189 16.05 0.42 18.23
N GLN A 190 14.94 -0.31 18.14
CA GLN A 190 14.82 -1.64 18.73
C GLN A 190 15.74 -2.65 18.06
N VAL A 191 15.93 -2.58 16.75
CA VAL A 191 16.89 -3.41 16.02
C VAL A 191 18.32 -3.14 16.51
N VAL A 192 18.70 -1.87 16.68
CA VAL A 192 20.01 -1.49 17.23
C VAL A 192 20.16 -1.97 18.68
N ALA A 193 19.16 -1.74 19.52
CA ALA A 193 19.15 -2.16 20.91
C ALA A 193 19.36 -3.67 21.04
N ALA A 194 18.78 -4.45 20.14
CA ALA A 194 18.89 -5.91 20.17
C ALA A 194 20.29 -6.43 19.79
N PHE A 195 21.11 -5.66 19.05
CA PHE A 195 22.49 -6.03 18.73
C PHE A 195 23.54 -5.37 19.63
N VAL A 196 23.20 -4.29 20.32
CA VAL A 196 24.13 -3.50 21.13
C VAL A 196 23.76 -3.64 22.61
N PRO A 197 24.44 -4.51 23.39
CA PRO A 197 24.11 -4.74 24.80
C PRO A 197 24.16 -3.48 25.67
N LYS A 198 25.03 -2.51 25.31
CA LYS A 198 25.08 -1.20 25.98
C LYS A 198 23.78 -0.39 25.86
N VAL A 199 22.97 -0.68 24.85
CA VAL A 199 21.70 0.01 24.55
C VAL A 199 20.52 -0.84 25.00
N GLY A 200 20.47 -2.12 24.62
CA GLY A 200 19.32 -3.00 24.89
C GLY A 200 19.42 -3.87 26.15
N GLY A 201 20.54 -3.83 26.87
CA GLY A 201 20.81 -4.72 28.00
C GLY A 201 21.40 -6.07 27.59
N GLU A 202 21.72 -6.91 28.58
CA GLU A 202 22.26 -8.25 28.32
C GLU A 202 21.17 -9.17 27.72
N PRO A 203 21.43 -9.77 26.55
CA PRO A 203 20.43 -10.60 25.90
C PRO A 203 20.35 -11.98 26.56
N SER A 204 19.14 -12.43 26.90
CA SER A 204 18.92 -13.80 27.42
C SER A 204 19.16 -14.93 26.40
N SER A 205 19.45 -14.64 25.13
CA SER A 205 19.86 -15.61 24.09
C SER A 205 20.40 -14.87 22.85
N PRO A 206 21.09 -15.55 21.92
CA PRO A 206 21.75 -14.91 20.78
C PRO A 206 20.81 -14.04 19.93
N PRO A 207 21.23 -12.80 19.59
CA PRO A 207 20.33 -11.79 19.03
C PRO A 207 19.86 -12.12 17.61
N GLY A 208 20.69 -12.70 16.75
CA GLY A 208 20.31 -12.89 15.36
C GLY A 208 19.16 -13.87 15.16
N GLY A 209 19.03 -14.88 16.03
CA GLY A 209 17.85 -15.76 16.01
C GLY A 209 16.52 -15.05 16.28
N ARG A 210 16.55 -14.02 17.14
CA ARG A 210 15.38 -13.22 17.50
C ARG A 210 15.08 -12.16 16.45
N ILE A 211 16.13 -11.58 15.87
CA ILE A 211 16.03 -10.42 14.99
C ILE A 211 15.86 -10.84 13.53
N ALA A 212 16.30 -12.04 13.11
CA ALA A 212 16.17 -12.46 11.71
C ALA A 212 14.72 -12.46 11.20
N PHE A 213 13.75 -12.84 12.04
CA PHE A 213 12.32 -12.69 11.73
C PHE A 213 11.89 -11.23 11.66
N ALA A 214 12.40 -10.38 12.56
CA ALA A 214 12.16 -8.94 12.51
C ALA A 214 12.68 -8.34 11.19
N MET A 215 13.86 -8.78 10.74
CA MET A 215 14.50 -8.35 9.50
C MET A 215 13.75 -8.84 8.28
N LEU A 216 13.23 -10.07 8.30
CA LEU A 216 12.33 -10.56 7.26
C LEU A 216 11.07 -9.66 7.17
N LEU A 217 10.53 -9.22 8.31
CA LEU A 217 9.41 -8.29 8.39
C LEU A 217 9.80 -6.82 8.15
N SER A 218 11.07 -6.50 7.91
CA SER A 218 11.50 -5.11 7.61
C SER A 218 10.92 -4.58 6.30
N SER A 219 10.45 -5.46 5.42
CA SER A 219 9.67 -5.08 4.22
C SER A 219 8.42 -4.26 4.58
N LEU A 220 7.87 -4.43 5.79
CA LEU A 220 6.76 -3.62 6.31
C LEU A 220 7.10 -2.13 6.39
N LEU A 221 8.37 -1.77 6.56
CA LEU A 221 8.79 -0.36 6.57
C LEU A 221 8.43 0.33 5.25
N SER A 222 8.72 -0.33 4.13
CA SER A 222 8.37 0.16 2.80
C SER A 222 6.86 0.22 2.60
N SER A 223 6.13 -0.80 3.06
CA SER A 223 4.66 -0.84 2.96
C SER A 223 3.99 0.26 3.76
N VAL A 224 4.42 0.49 5.00
CA VAL A 224 3.88 1.54 5.86
C VAL A 224 4.25 2.92 5.35
N LEU A 225 5.50 3.14 4.93
CA LEU A 225 5.93 4.41 4.35
C LEU A 225 5.13 4.74 3.09
N LEU A 226 5.08 3.81 2.14
CA LEU A 226 4.37 4.02 0.87
C LEU A 226 2.85 4.18 1.10
N SER A 227 2.26 3.39 1.99
CA SER A 227 0.85 3.52 2.39
C SER A 227 0.54 4.90 2.97
N ASN A 228 1.45 5.51 3.73
CA ASN A 228 1.26 6.85 4.29
C ASN A 228 1.60 7.98 3.31
N ILE A 229 2.47 7.76 2.33
CA ILE A 229 2.72 8.70 1.23
C ILE A 229 1.50 8.78 0.32
N VAL A 230 0.94 7.62 -0.05
CA VAL A 230 -0.31 7.55 -0.80
C VAL A 230 -1.43 8.12 0.08
N GLY A 231 -1.53 7.69 1.34
CA GLY A 231 -2.59 8.13 2.23
C GLY A 231 -3.97 7.67 1.76
N ASP A 232 -4.98 8.08 2.51
CA ASP A 232 -6.36 7.67 2.29
C ASP A 232 -7.33 8.82 2.50
N ALA A 233 -8.44 8.77 1.77
CA ALA A 233 -9.60 9.59 2.12
C ALA A 233 -10.23 9.03 3.39
N VAL A 234 -10.39 9.87 4.41
CA VAL A 234 -11.01 9.44 5.68
C VAL A 234 -12.42 8.91 5.46
N ASN A 235 -13.12 9.47 4.48
CA ASN A 235 -14.49 9.10 4.15
C ASN A 235 -14.77 9.30 2.67
N GLY A 236 -14.88 8.20 1.91
CA GLY A 236 -15.24 8.25 0.49
C GLY A 236 -16.57 8.97 0.23
N ARG A 237 -17.54 8.90 1.18
CA ARG A 237 -18.81 9.65 1.08
C ARG A 237 -18.59 11.15 1.11
N GLU A 238 -17.62 11.63 1.91
CA GLU A 238 -17.33 13.05 1.98
C GLU A 238 -16.65 13.53 0.68
N CYS A 239 -15.71 12.76 0.13
CA CYS A 239 -15.15 13.04 -1.18
C CYS A 239 -16.26 13.13 -2.26
N LEU A 240 -17.21 12.20 -2.26
CA LEU A 240 -18.33 12.23 -3.19
C LEU A 240 -19.24 13.46 -2.98
N ARG A 241 -19.52 13.85 -1.73
CA ARG A 241 -20.29 15.08 -1.44
C ARG A 241 -19.60 16.34 -1.93
N ILE A 242 -18.28 16.43 -1.78
CA ILE A 242 -17.48 17.54 -2.30
C ILE A 242 -17.60 17.61 -3.82
N LEU A 243 -17.46 16.48 -4.52
CA LEU A 243 -17.61 16.41 -5.97
C LEU A 243 -19.03 16.79 -6.44
N LEU A 244 -20.07 16.31 -5.75
CA LEU A 244 -21.47 16.68 -6.05
C LEU A 244 -21.74 18.17 -5.80
N ARG A 245 -21.15 18.74 -4.74
CA ARG A 245 -21.23 20.18 -4.48
C ARG A 245 -20.55 20.97 -5.58
N PHE A 246 -19.34 20.58 -5.99
CA PHE A 246 -18.61 21.19 -7.09
C PHE A 246 -19.43 21.15 -8.39
N GLN A 247 -20.02 20.00 -8.72
CA GLN A 247 -20.91 19.85 -9.87
C GLN A 247 -22.11 20.82 -9.80
N LYS A 248 -22.78 20.89 -8.65
CA LYS A 248 -23.94 21.75 -8.45
C LYS A 248 -23.57 23.22 -8.60
N THR A 249 -22.43 23.66 -8.03
CA THR A 249 -21.95 25.03 -8.16
C THR A 249 -21.65 25.40 -9.61
N LEU A 250 -21.02 24.49 -10.36
CA LEU A 250 -20.78 24.68 -11.79
C LEU A 250 -22.07 24.80 -12.61
N GLN A 251 -23.11 24.03 -12.27
CA GLN A 251 -24.41 24.09 -12.96
C GLN A 251 -25.23 25.33 -12.63
N GLN A 252 -25.19 25.78 -11.37
CA GLN A 252 -26.02 26.92 -10.90
C GLN A 252 -25.47 28.27 -11.33
N ASN A 253 -24.14 28.40 -11.42
CA ASN A 253 -23.46 29.67 -11.73
C ASN A 253 -22.92 29.73 -13.17
N GLY A 254 -23.12 28.68 -13.97
CA GLY A 254 -22.75 28.66 -15.38
C GLY A 254 -23.72 29.48 -16.25
N PRO A 255 -23.28 29.98 -17.41
CA PRO A 255 -24.16 30.67 -18.36
C PRO A 255 -25.22 29.71 -18.93
N PRO A 256 -26.37 30.23 -19.39
CA PRO A 256 -27.44 29.42 -19.96
C PRO A 256 -26.93 28.58 -21.14
N GLN A 257 -27.10 27.25 -21.04
CA GLN A 257 -26.58 26.31 -22.04
C GLN A 257 -27.16 26.58 -23.45
N PRO A 258 -26.31 26.55 -24.50
CA PRO A 258 -26.77 26.60 -25.89
C PRO A 258 -27.74 25.47 -26.22
N SER A 259 -28.74 25.72 -27.05
CA SER A 259 -29.80 24.78 -27.44
C SER A 259 -29.28 23.45 -28.00
N ALA A 260 -28.12 23.48 -28.68
CA ALA A 260 -27.47 22.30 -29.26
C ALA A 260 -26.89 21.32 -28.22
N LEU A 261 -26.65 21.77 -26.98
CA LEU A 261 -26.15 20.93 -25.88
C LEU A 261 -27.27 20.28 -25.07
N LYS A 262 -28.54 20.62 -25.33
CA LYS A 262 -29.72 19.99 -24.70
C LYS A 262 -30.00 18.58 -25.23
N GLU A 263 -29.53 18.24 -26.42
CA GLU A 263 -29.75 16.91 -27.02
C GLU A 263 -28.92 15.82 -26.33
N ASP A 264 -27.76 16.19 -25.77
CA ASP A 264 -26.82 15.29 -25.05
C ASP A 264 -27.01 15.31 -23.51
N GLN A 265 -28.00 16.07 -23.02
CA GLN A 265 -28.35 16.13 -21.60
C GLN A 265 -28.77 14.80 -20.95
N PRO A 266 -29.53 13.89 -21.59
CA PRO A 266 -30.07 12.73 -20.88
C PRO A 266 -28.99 11.74 -20.42
N SER A 267 -27.91 11.57 -21.19
CA SER A 267 -26.74 10.75 -20.84
C SER A 267 -25.96 11.35 -19.65
N ARG A 268 -25.78 12.67 -19.64
CA ARG A 268 -25.06 13.40 -18.58
C ARG A 268 -25.84 13.47 -17.28
N MET A 269 -27.16 13.69 -17.38
CA MET A 269 -28.06 13.61 -16.22
C MET A 269 -28.05 12.20 -15.64
N ARG A 270 -28.07 11.16 -16.47
CA ARG A 270 -27.99 9.76 -16.00
C ARG A 270 -26.71 9.49 -15.20
N ASN A 271 -25.56 10.00 -15.64
CA ASN A 271 -24.29 9.84 -14.91
C ASN A 271 -24.26 10.66 -13.60
N ALA A 272 -24.78 11.89 -13.62
CA ALA A 272 -24.90 12.73 -12.42
C ALA A 272 -25.87 12.14 -11.37
N THR A 273 -27.04 11.66 -11.81
CA THR A 273 -28.00 10.96 -10.95
C THR A 273 -27.39 9.67 -10.42
N SER A 274 -26.59 8.95 -11.23
CA SER A 274 -25.88 7.76 -10.76
C SER A 274 -24.86 8.04 -9.65
N LEU A 275 -24.23 9.23 -9.64
CA LEU A 275 -23.35 9.64 -8.53
C LEU A 275 -24.15 9.93 -7.27
N GLN A 276 -25.30 10.60 -7.40
CA GLN A 276 -26.20 10.91 -6.29
C GLN A 276 -26.81 9.63 -5.68
N ASP A 277 -27.22 8.68 -6.50
CA ASP A 277 -27.79 7.40 -6.07
C ASP A 277 -26.76 6.59 -5.26
N ARG A 278 -25.50 6.58 -5.71
CA ARG A 278 -24.37 5.92 -5.01
C ARG A 278 -24.06 6.49 -3.64
N LEU A 279 -24.35 7.77 -3.39
CA LEU A 279 -24.12 8.37 -2.08
C LEU A 279 -24.91 7.66 -0.97
N ASN A 280 -26.11 7.16 -1.31
CA ASN A 280 -27.04 6.50 -0.39
C ASN A 280 -27.01 4.97 -0.48
N ASP A 281 -26.19 4.41 -1.37
CA ASP A 281 -26.09 2.96 -1.57
C ASP A 281 -25.02 2.36 -0.64
N ASP A 282 -25.46 1.74 0.46
CA ASP A 282 -24.57 1.08 1.42
C ASP A 282 -23.84 -0.14 0.81
N ASP A 283 -24.46 -0.83 -0.14
CA ASP A 283 -23.86 -1.98 -0.83
C ASP A 283 -22.74 -1.52 -1.78
N TYR A 284 -22.90 -0.36 -2.40
CA TYR A 284 -21.83 0.29 -3.15
C TYR A 284 -20.61 0.58 -2.26
N TRP A 285 -20.78 1.19 -1.09
CA TRP A 285 -19.66 1.54 -0.22
C TRP A 285 -18.97 0.30 0.38
N THR A 286 -19.72 -0.76 0.66
CA THR A 286 -19.15 -2.02 1.15
C THR A 286 -18.44 -2.81 0.05
N SER A 287 -18.94 -2.79 -1.18
CA SER A 287 -18.31 -3.46 -2.34
C SER A 287 -17.09 -2.70 -2.87
N LEU A 288 -16.99 -1.39 -2.64
CA LEU A 288 -15.84 -0.56 -3.01
C LEU A 288 -14.52 -1.10 -2.43
N ALA A 289 -14.63 -1.75 -1.26
CA ALA A 289 -13.56 -2.46 -0.58
C ALA A 289 -12.87 -3.52 -1.43
N TRP A 290 -13.68 -4.27 -2.16
CA TRP A 290 -13.28 -5.50 -2.82
C TRP A 290 -13.06 -5.29 -4.31
N SER A 291 -13.48 -4.15 -4.85
CA SER A 291 -13.43 -3.82 -6.28
C SER A 291 -12.20 -3.02 -6.69
N GLY A 292 -11.36 -2.58 -5.74
CA GLY A 292 -10.07 -1.95 -6.03
C GLY A 292 -9.97 -0.46 -5.68
N SER A 293 -10.95 0.10 -4.97
CA SER A 293 -10.82 1.45 -4.39
C SER A 293 -9.90 1.45 -3.16
N ILE A 294 -9.73 0.29 -2.51
CA ILE A 294 -8.66 0.11 -1.54
C ILE A 294 -7.33 0.09 -2.28
N TYR A 295 -6.46 1.04 -1.96
CA TYR A 295 -5.13 1.18 -2.55
C TYR A 295 -4.18 0.03 -2.22
N SER A 296 -4.39 -0.63 -1.09
CA SER A 296 -3.66 -1.84 -0.70
C SER A 296 -4.18 -3.13 -1.36
N TYR A 297 -5.26 -3.06 -2.14
CA TYR A 297 -5.79 -4.19 -2.89
C TYR A 297 -6.56 -3.74 -4.12
N ARG A 298 -5.92 -3.84 -5.29
CA ARG A 298 -6.55 -3.55 -6.59
C ARG A 298 -6.62 -4.85 -7.40
N PRO A 299 -7.76 -5.56 -7.45
CA PRO A 299 -7.89 -6.77 -8.25
C PRO A 299 -7.85 -6.41 -9.74
N GLY A 300 -7.33 -7.34 -10.55
CA GLY A 300 -7.31 -7.20 -12.01
C GLY A 300 -6.75 -5.85 -12.45
N LYS A 301 -5.51 -5.53 -12.00
CA LYS A 301 -4.68 -4.30 -12.12
C LYS A 301 -4.49 -3.77 -13.55
N LYS A 302 -5.57 -3.77 -14.32
CA LYS A 302 -5.74 -3.16 -15.61
C LYS A 302 -5.79 -1.67 -15.34
N LEU A 303 -4.63 -1.05 -15.44
CA LEU A 303 -4.56 0.39 -15.56
C LEU A 303 -5.28 0.75 -16.89
N PHE A 304 -6.09 1.80 -16.91
CA PHE A 304 -6.84 2.22 -18.10
C PHE A 304 -5.88 2.41 -19.30
N LYS A 305 -6.23 1.91 -20.50
CA LYS A 305 -5.32 1.82 -21.65
C LYS A 305 -4.72 3.19 -22.04
N GLY A 306 -3.40 3.23 -22.23
CA GLY A 306 -2.74 4.11 -23.20
C GLY A 306 -2.23 5.47 -22.72
N GLY A 307 -1.24 5.49 -21.81
CA GLY A 307 -0.35 6.64 -21.67
C GLY A 307 1.02 6.36 -22.29
N SER A 308 1.58 7.28 -23.09
CA SER A 308 2.98 7.23 -23.54
C SER A 308 4.00 7.36 -22.40
N HIS A 309 3.52 7.69 -21.19
CA HIS A 309 4.31 7.94 -19.99
C HIS A 309 4.18 6.85 -18.92
N ASP A 310 3.55 5.72 -19.26
CA ASP A 310 3.30 4.66 -18.29
C ASP A 310 4.58 3.91 -17.94
N ASN A 311 4.87 3.77 -16.65
CA ASN A 311 5.92 2.87 -16.20
C ASN A 311 5.55 1.42 -16.55
N SER A 312 6.54 0.62 -16.98
CA SER A 312 6.28 -0.77 -17.32
C SER A 312 5.79 -1.54 -16.08
N PRO A 313 4.78 -2.43 -16.20
CA PRO A 313 4.37 -3.29 -15.09
C PRO A 313 5.51 -4.13 -14.52
N ALA A 314 6.49 -4.49 -15.36
CA ALA A 314 7.69 -5.19 -14.94
C ALA A 314 8.56 -4.35 -13.98
N LEU A 315 8.70 -3.04 -14.24
CA LEU A 315 9.40 -2.13 -13.35
C LEU A 315 8.69 -2.02 -11.99
N LEU A 316 7.37 -1.87 -12.00
CA LEU A 316 6.59 -1.82 -10.75
C LEU A 316 6.70 -3.12 -9.95
N ALA A 317 6.71 -4.28 -10.61
CA ALA A 317 6.87 -5.59 -9.98
C ALA A 317 8.29 -5.79 -9.42
N PHE A 318 9.30 -5.28 -10.11
CA PHE A 318 10.67 -5.26 -9.62
C PHE A 318 10.78 -4.34 -8.38
N MET A 319 10.21 -3.14 -8.43
CA MET A 319 10.24 -2.21 -7.30
C MET A 319 9.45 -2.73 -6.09
N SER A 320 8.34 -3.43 -6.29
CA SER A 320 7.55 -4.01 -5.20
C SER A 320 8.21 -5.24 -4.56
N SER A 321 8.98 -6.02 -5.33
CA SER A 321 9.71 -7.19 -4.82
C SER A 321 11.02 -6.81 -4.11
N LEU A 322 11.64 -5.69 -4.48
CA LEU A 322 12.95 -5.27 -3.95
C LEU A 322 13.00 -5.19 -2.40
N PRO A 323 12.04 -4.57 -1.68
CA PRO A 323 12.06 -4.55 -0.21
C PRO A 323 12.00 -5.95 0.41
N VAL A 324 11.23 -6.85 -0.19
CA VAL A 324 11.08 -8.24 0.27
C VAL A 324 12.36 -9.04 0.02
N ILE A 325 13.00 -8.86 -1.14
CA ILE A 325 14.30 -9.46 -1.47
C ILE A 325 15.38 -8.98 -0.49
N ILE A 326 15.48 -7.67 -0.26
CA ILE A 326 16.45 -7.10 0.68
C ILE A 326 16.21 -7.65 2.10
N ALA A 327 14.96 -7.62 2.57
CA ALA A 327 14.58 -8.13 3.89
C ALA A 327 14.91 -9.62 4.06
N GLY A 328 14.61 -10.45 3.05
CA GLY A 328 14.92 -11.87 3.04
C GLY A 328 16.41 -12.15 3.06
N VAL A 329 17.19 -11.48 2.18
CA VAL A 329 18.65 -11.63 2.11
C VAL A 329 19.32 -11.19 3.41
N VAL A 330 18.93 -10.04 3.97
CA VAL A 330 19.46 -9.54 5.24
C VAL A 330 19.11 -10.47 6.40
N GLY A 331 17.86 -10.97 6.46
CA GLY A 331 17.42 -11.93 7.46
C GLY A 331 18.21 -13.24 7.41
N MET A 332 18.39 -13.82 6.21
CA MET A 332 19.22 -15.01 6.00
C MET A 332 20.69 -14.76 6.35
N TYR A 333 21.25 -13.62 5.95
CA TYR A 333 22.63 -13.25 6.26
C TYR A 333 22.84 -13.15 7.77
N LEU A 334 21.99 -12.43 8.49
CA LEU A 334 22.11 -12.27 9.95
C LEU A 334 21.93 -13.60 10.68
N GLN A 335 21.00 -14.44 10.21
CA GLN A 335 20.78 -15.77 10.77
C GLN A 335 22.00 -16.68 10.57
N SER A 336 22.69 -16.60 9.42
CA SER A 336 23.89 -17.38 9.12
C SER A 336 25.12 -16.95 9.94
N ARG A 337 25.16 -15.68 10.36
CA ARG A 337 26.24 -15.09 11.17
C ARG A 337 26.02 -15.22 12.67
N SER A 338 24.88 -15.77 13.09
CA SER A 338 24.50 -15.84 14.49
C SER A 338 24.53 -17.27 14.99
N PRO A 339 25.15 -17.54 16.16
CA PRO A 339 25.19 -18.89 16.71
C PRO A 339 23.79 -19.50 16.92
N PRO A 340 23.64 -20.82 16.71
CA PRO A 340 24.66 -21.74 16.17
C PRO A 340 24.91 -21.49 14.67
N TYR A 341 26.17 -21.62 14.24
CA TYR A 341 26.57 -21.30 12.87
C TYR A 341 25.99 -22.29 11.85
N GLY A 342 25.66 -21.74 10.67
CA GLY A 342 25.16 -22.45 9.47
C GLY A 342 23.64 -22.69 9.43
N LEU A 343 23.16 -23.49 8.45
CA LEU A 343 21.78 -23.97 8.32
C LEU A 343 21.20 -24.61 9.59
N THR A 344 20.08 -24.06 10.03
CA THR A 344 19.29 -24.52 11.18
C THR A 344 17.81 -24.57 10.81
N CYS A 345 16.97 -25.14 11.67
CA CYS A 345 15.51 -25.10 11.50
C CYS A 345 14.98 -23.67 11.24
N ARG A 346 15.61 -22.63 11.82
CA ARG A 346 15.24 -21.22 11.63
C ARG A 346 15.49 -20.74 10.21
N HIS A 347 16.58 -21.19 9.57
CA HIS A 347 16.86 -20.88 8.17
C HIS A 347 15.74 -21.41 7.28
N PHE A 348 15.27 -22.64 7.50
CA PHE A 348 14.18 -23.20 6.71
C PHE A 348 12.89 -22.40 6.83
N VAL A 349 12.55 -21.91 8.03
CA VAL A 349 11.36 -21.06 8.20
C VAL A 349 11.52 -19.74 7.44
N ILE A 350 12.67 -19.08 7.54
CA ILE A 350 12.94 -17.82 6.83
C ILE A 350 12.93 -18.03 5.31
N ILE A 351 13.63 -19.07 4.84
CA ILE A 351 13.71 -19.44 3.43
C ILE A 351 12.31 -19.77 2.89
N ALA A 352 11.54 -20.59 3.60
CA ALA A 352 10.19 -20.95 3.22
C ALA A 352 9.28 -19.71 3.17
N ALA A 353 9.28 -18.87 4.21
CA ALA A 353 8.50 -17.64 4.24
C ALA A 353 8.90 -16.68 3.10
N PHE A 354 10.20 -16.52 2.84
CA PHE A 354 10.73 -15.71 1.76
C PHE A 354 10.26 -16.21 0.38
N PHE A 355 10.39 -17.51 0.09
CA PHE A 355 9.92 -18.07 -1.18
C PHE A 355 8.40 -18.04 -1.29
N CYS A 356 7.67 -18.28 -0.21
CA CYS A 356 6.21 -18.11 -0.18
C CYS A 356 5.81 -16.68 -0.56
N TRP A 357 6.49 -15.66 -0.05
CA TRP A 357 6.24 -14.26 -0.42
C TRP A 357 6.65 -13.89 -1.84
N LEU A 358 7.65 -14.54 -2.43
CA LEU A 358 8.00 -14.32 -3.83
C LEU A 358 7.03 -15.00 -4.80
N ILE A 359 6.44 -16.13 -4.39
CA ILE A 359 5.47 -16.89 -5.17
C ILE A 359 4.05 -16.33 -4.99
N SER A 360 3.74 -15.74 -3.84
CA SER A 360 2.38 -15.28 -3.53
C SER A 360 1.77 -14.31 -4.54
N PRO A 361 2.48 -13.36 -5.17
CA PRO A 361 1.90 -12.51 -6.21
C PRO A 361 1.38 -13.30 -7.41
N VAL A 362 2.04 -14.41 -7.75
CA VAL A 362 1.62 -15.30 -8.84
C VAL A 362 0.31 -15.98 -8.46
N LEU A 363 0.21 -16.47 -7.22
CA LEU A 363 -1.03 -17.07 -6.71
C LEU A 363 -2.16 -16.04 -6.63
N THR A 364 -1.89 -14.86 -6.10
CA THR A 364 -2.85 -13.74 -6.04
C THR A 364 -3.32 -13.35 -7.44
N TRP A 365 -2.42 -13.30 -8.42
CA TRP A 365 -2.78 -13.05 -9.81
C TRP A 365 -3.69 -14.13 -10.40
N PHE A 366 -3.43 -15.42 -10.12
CA PHE A 366 -4.29 -16.51 -10.59
C PHE A 366 -5.67 -16.52 -9.91
N ILE A 367 -5.75 -16.17 -8.62
CA ILE A 367 -7.00 -16.14 -7.86
C ILE A 367 -7.88 -14.96 -8.27
N THR A 368 -7.26 -13.83 -8.63
CA THR A 368 -7.97 -12.59 -8.97
C THR A 368 -8.30 -12.44 -10.46
N ARG A 369 -7.92 -13.42 -11.28
CA ARG A 369 -8.25 -13.49 -12.71
C ARG A 369 -9.49 -14.34 -12.93
#